data_AF-A0A1G0JQZ0-F1
#
_entry.id   AF-A0A1G0JQZ0-F1
#
_cell.length_a   1.000
_cell.length_b   1.000
_cell.length_c   1.000
_cell.angle_alpha   90.00
_cell.angle_beta   90.00
_cell.angle_gamma   90.00
#
_symmetry.space_group_name_H-M   'P 1'
#
loop_
_entity.id
_entity.type
_entity.pdbx_description
1 polymer ?
#
loop_
_entity_poly.entity_id
_entity_poly.type
_entity_poly.pdbx_seq_one_letter_code
_entity_poly.pdbx_strand_id
1 'polypeptide(L)'
;MLLTMTAIFLLSFAPAYAFEVHRYVIQDSELRIYPVDHSLTRRQQHAALYGILEMMKQGTTQELIDFVKVSLYEMAGLYEEEAMRTDKSANKDGFQFARWRNQALEYATNLYRVADSIDITTNLEVDIDNNGELQMLIDGKPYLLNSPQIAKPQILDERIINHLCSMRYCDVELLAVQQNRFKRTIVIEAAWSVTEENTAEYVTSDGLHFLFANLENRSRKQIAILKIIKEIKFIAETLKDAKSKGIPIEWGSLSIKPFFGSYDHRISLNPFGDTVYIKLPELYRVHAWQDKFMPWIQARVEDKTYEQYLDGDEILARKTR
;
A
#
# COMPACT_ATOMS: atom_id res chain seq x y z
N MET A 1 22.91 64.65 -26.02
CA MET A 1 23.15 64.27 -24.61
C MET A 1 22.22 63.11 -24.30
N LEU A 2 22.67 61.88 -24.52
CA LEU A 2 21.95 60.65 -24.19
C LEU A 2 22.51 60.16 -22.84
N LEU A 3 21.66 60.11 -21.82
CA LEU A 3 21.97 59.50 -20.53
C LEU A 3 21.39 58.09 -20.53
N THR A 4 22.27 57.10 -20.60
CA THR A 4 21.97 55.67 -20.46
C THR A 4 21.75 55.35 -18.99
N MET A 5 20.55 54.88 -18.63
CA MET A 5 20.25 54.33 -17.31
C MET A 5 20.74 52.87 -17.26
N THR A 6 21.79 52.63 -16.50
CA THR A 6 22.34 51.31 -16.22
C THR A 6 21.46 50.61 -15.19
N ALA A 7 20.75 49.56 -15.59
CA ALA A 7 20.05 48.67 -14.67
C ALA A 7 21.05 47.74 -13.99
N ILE A 8 21.22 47.89 -12.68
CA ILE A 8 22.00 46.97 -11.84
C ILE A 8 21.13 45.73 -11.62
N PHE A 9 21.46 44.63 -12.31
CA PHE A 9 20.95 43.30 -11.99
C PHE A 9 21.62 42.84 -10.70
N LEU A 10 20.90 42.89 -9.59
CA LEU A 10 21.25 42.14 -8.38
C LEU A 10 21.02 40.66 -8.67
N LEU A 11 22.10 39.93 -8.96
CA LEU A 11 22.12 38.48 -8.95
C LEU A 11 21.91 38.02 -7.50
N SER A 12 20.69 37.56 -7.21
CA SER A 12 20.37 36.84 -5.98
C SER A 12 21.16 35.53 -5.96
N PHE A 13 22.30 35.52 -5.28
CA PHE A 13 22.98 34.28 -4.92
C PHE A 13 22.15 33.58 -3.85
N ALA A 14 21.31 32.64 -4.26
CA ALA A 14 20.76 31.67 -3.32
C ALA A 14 21.92 30.80 -2.81
N PRO A 15 22.09 30.58 -1.49
CA PRO A 15 23.07 29.64 -0.99
C PRO A 15 22.76 28.25 -1.57
N ALA A 16 23.75 27.61 -2.17
CA ALA A 16 23.61 26.26 -2.68
C ALA A 16 23.50 25.28 -1.50
N TYR A 17 22.27 24.97 -1.09
CA TYR A 17 22.02 23.90 -0.13
C TYR A 17 22.44 22.56 -0.73
N ALA A 18 23.34 21.84 -0.06
CA ALA A 18 23.64 20.46 -0.40
C ALA A 18 22.54 19.56 0.22
N PHE A 19 21.47 19.33 -0.53
CA PHE A 19 20.36 18.50 -0.07
C PHE A 19 20.76 17.02 0.03
N GLU A 20 20.50 16.41 1.18
CA GLU A 20 20.54 14.97 1.38
C GLU A 20 19.26 14.34 0.79
N VAL A 21 19.39 13.27 0.01
CA VAL A 21 18.25 12.56 -0.59
C VAL A 21 17.91 11.33 0.23
N HIS A 22 16.68 11.26 0.73
CA HIS A 22 16.12 10.13 1.46
C HIS A 22 14.98 9.49 0.65
N ARG A 23 15.02 8.16 0.50
CA ARG A 23 14.03 7.39 -0.26
C ARG A 23 13.31 6.40 0.65
N TYR A 24 11.99 6.43 0.62
CA TYR A 24 11.13 5.54 1.39
C TYR A 24 10.18 4.80 0.46
N VAL A 25 10.21 3.46 0.50
CA VAL A 25 9.23 2.64 -0.20
C VAL A 25 8.07 2.37 0.75
N ILE A 26 6.87 2.77 0.34
CA ILE A 26 5.63 2.60 1.09
C ILE A 26 4.71 1.70 0.25
N GLN A 27 4.05 0.73 0.87
CA GLN A 27 2.95 0.02 0.21
C GLN A 27 1.78 0.99 0.06
N ASP A 28 1.23 1.10 -1.14
CA ASP A 28 0.11 1.98 -1.43
C ASP A 28 -1.06 1.65 -0.49
N SER A 29 -1.68 2.72 -0.01
CA SER A 29 -2.89 2.61 0.79
C SER A 29 -4.04 2.12 -0.08
N GLU A 30 -4.82 1.18 0.43
CA GLU A 30 -6.08 0.79 -0.19
C GLU A 30 -7.01 2.01 -0.27
N LEU A 31 -7.22 2.50 -1.49
CA LEU A 31 -8.26 3.47 -1.79
C LEU A 31 -9.60 2.75 -1.67
N ARG A 32 -10.39 3.08 -0.63
CA ARG A 32 -11.71 2.49 -0.39
C ARG A 32 -12.79 3.55 -0.63
N ILE A 33 -13.20 3.65 -1.89
CA ILE A 33 -14.38 4.43 -2.31
C ILE A 33 -15.59 3.78 -1.63
N TYR A 34 -16.36 4.54 -0.85
CA TYR A 34 -17.54 4.01 -0.16
C TYR A 34 -18.80 4.21 -1.02
N PRO A 35 -19.74 3.25 -1.09
CA PRO A 35 -19.72 1.91 -0.46
C PRO A 35 -18.52 1.10 -0.91
N VAL A 36 -17.79 0.51 0.05
CA VAL A 36 -16.53 -0.24 -0.20
C VAL A 36 -16.81 -1.16 -1.36
N ASP A 37 -16.20 -0.87 -2.50
CA ASP A 37 -16.19 -1.82 -3.58
C ASP A 37 -15.27 -2.96 -3.16
N HIS A 38 -15.84 -3.92 -2.43
CA HIS A 38 -15.15 -5.12 -1.97
C HIS A 38 -14.55 -5.89 -3.14
N SER A 39 -15.10 -5.71 -4.36
CA SER A 39 -14.53 -6.26 -5.58
C SER A 39 -13.23 -5.58 -5.96
N LEU A 40 -13.13 -4.25 -5.84
CA LEU A 40 -11.91 -3.51 -6.13
C LEU A 40 -10.80 -3.87 -5.14
N THR A 41 -11.11 -3.94 -3.84
CA THR A 41 -10.12 -4.33 -2.82
C THR A 41 -9.63 -5.76 -3.02
N ARG A 42 -10.52 -6.72 -3.31
CA ARG A 42 -10.10 -8.10 -3.59
C ARG A 42 -9.32 -8.20 -4.90
N ARG A 43 -9.73 -7.49 -5.95
CA ARG A 43 -8.96 -7.39 -7.20
C ARG A 43 -7.56 -6.83 -7.01
N GLN A 44 -7.38 -5.89 -6.08
CA GLN A 44 -6.07 -5.37 -5.71
C GLN A 44 -5.23 -6.43 -4.99
N GLN A 45 -5.83 -7.18 -4.06
CA GLN A 45 -5.14 -8.22 -3.30
C GLN A 45 -4.62 -9.35 -4.19
N HIS A 46 -5.39 -9.75 -5.20
CA HIS A 46 -5.09 -10.88 -6.09
C HIS A 46 -4.47 -10.46 -7.44
N ALA A 47 -4.09 -9.19 -7.61
CA ALA A 47 -3.70 -8.64 -8.91
C ALA A 47 -2.56 -9.41 -9.60
N ALA A 48 -1.55 -9.85 -8.85
CA ALA A 48 -0.43 -10.61 -9.39
C ALA A 48 -0.88 -11.97 -9.94
N LEU A 49 -1.73 -12.69 -9.19
CA LEU A 49 -2.30 -13.96 -9.62
C LEU A 49 -3.19 -13.77 -10.87
N TYR A 50 -3.97 -12.70 -10.92
CA TYR A 50 -4.80 -12.36 -12.08
C TYR A 50 -3.97 -12.06 -13.32
N GLY A 51 -2.83 -11.38 -13.15
CA GLY A 51 -1.88 -11.16 -14.24
C GLY A 51 -1.42 -12.48 -14.86
N ILE A 52 -1.06 -13.46 -14.03
CA ILE A 52 -0.66 -14.80 -14.50
C ILE A 52 -1.84 -15.53 -15.17
N LEU A 53 -3.02 -15.50 -14.57
CA LEU A 53 -4.22 -16.11 -15.16
C LEU A 53 -4.48 -15.56 -16.57
N GLU A 54 -4.46 -14.24 -16.75
CA GLU A 54 -4.71 -13.62 -18.05
C GLU A 54 -3.64 -14.00 -19.08
N MET A 55 -2.37 -14.09 -18.69
CA MET A 55 -1.32 -14.61 -19.56
C MET A 55 -1.60 -16.05 -19.99
N MET A 56 -2.00 -16.91 -19.05
CA MET A 56 -2.26 -18.32 -19.33
C MET A 56 -3.53 -18.53 -20.16
N LYS A 57 -4.55 -17.69 -19.99
CA LYS A 57 -5.73 -17.64 -20.87
C LYS A 57 -5.37 -17.23 -22.30
N GLN A 58 -4.43 -16.30 -22.47
CA GLN A 58 -4.01 -15.81 -23.79
C GLN A 58 -3.03 -16.75 -24.50
N GLY A 59 -2.42 -17.67 -23.77
CA GLY A 59 -1.48 -18.65 -24.29
C GLY A 59 -2.15 -19.91 -24.85
N THR A 60 -1.64 -21.07 -24.47
CA THR A 60 -2.07 -22.40 -24.91
C THR A 60 -3.07 -23.03 -23.94
N THR A 61 -3.90 -23.96 -24.42
CA THR A 61 -4.80 -24.74 -23.54
C THR A 61 -4.03 -25.46 -22.43
N GLN A 62 -2.80 -25.91 -22.71
CA GLN A 62 -1.94 -26.54 -21.70
C GLN A 62 -1.57 -25.57 -20.57
N GLU A 63 -1.38 -24.28 -20.86
CA GLU A 63 -1.07 -23.28 -19.84
C GLU A 63 -2.24 -23.03 -18.90
N LEU A 64 -3.47 -22.99 -19.42
CA LEU A 64 -4.66 -22.90 -18.59
C LEU A 64 -4.85 -24.17 -17.74
N ILE A 65 -4.57 -25.36 -18.31
CA ILE A 65 -4.58 -26.62 -17.56
C ILE A 65 -3.56 -26.59 -16.42
N ASP A 66 -2.33 -26.14 -16.68
CA ASP A 66 -1.28 -26.04 -15.67
C ASP A 66 -1.70 -25.08 -14.55
N PHE A 67 -2.30 -23.93 -14.88
CA PHE A 67 -2.85 -22.98 -13.90
C PHE A 67 -3.85 -23.64 -12.97
N VAL A 68 -4.87 -24.31 -13.53
CA VAL A 68 -5.95 -24.92 -12.74
C VAL A 68 -5.41 -26.05 -11.88
N LYS A 69 -4.55 -26.92 -12.43
CA LYS A 69 -3.96 -28.03 -11.68
C LYS A 69 -3.12 -27.53 -10.51
N VAL A 70 -2.20 -26.59 -10.73
CA VAL A 70 -1.39 -26.01 -9.65
C VAL A 70 -2.26 -25.34 -8.60
N SER A 71 -3.27 -24.58 -9.02
CA SER A 71 -4.20 -23.92 -8.10
C SER A 71 -4.89 -24.91 -7.16
N LEU A 72 -5.34 -26.05 -7.69
CA LEU A 72 -5.95 -27.12 -6.89
C LEU A 72 -4.94 -27.83 -5.98
N TYR A 73 -3.72 -28.12 -6.47
CA TYR A 73 -2.68 -28.75 -5.64
C TYR A 73 -2.25 -27.86 -4.47
N GLU A 74 -1.99 -26.57 -4.71
CA GLU A 74 -1.58 -25.64 -3.65
C GLU A 74 -2.71 -25.36 -2.65
N MET A 75 -3.95 -25.28 -3.13
CA MET A 75 -5.12 -25.16 -2.25
C MET A 75 -5.26 -26.40 -1.37
N ALA A 76 -5.18 -27.60 -1.95
CA ALA A 76 -5.22 -28.86 -1.20
C ALA A 76 -4.11 -28.93 -0.15
N GLY A 77 -2.87 -28.61 -0.51
CA GLY A 77 -1.74 -28.60 0.40
C GLY A 77 -1.93 -27.66 1.59
N LEU A 78 -2.50 -26.47 1.38
CA LEU A 78 -2.82 -25.56 2.49
C LEU A 78 -3.91 -26.11 3.41
N TYR A 79 -4.95 -26.77 2.88
CA TYR A 79 -5.98 -27.40 3.71
C TYR A 79 -5.40 -28.57 4.53
N GLU A 80 -4.48 -29.36 3.97
CA GLU A 80 -3.78 -30.42 4.71
C GLU A 80 -2.88 -29.84 5.81
N GLU A 81 -2.06 -28.83 5.49
CA GLU A 81 -1.17 -28.19 6.44
C GLU A 81 -1.95 -27.58 7.61
N GLU A 82 -3.04 -26.87 7.34
CA GLU A 82 -3.87 -26.28 8.39
C GLU A 82 -4.60 -27.35 9.21
N ALA A 83 -5.08 -28.43 8.58
CA ALA A 83 -5.70 -29.56 9.25
C ALA A 83 -4.73 -30.32 10.17
N MET A 84 -3.45 -30.40 9.78
CA MET A 84 -2.38 -31.04 10.56
C MET A 84 -1.75 -30.10 11.59
N ARG A 85 -2.08 -28.80 11.55
CA ARG A 85 -1.55 -27.81 12.49
C ARG A 85 -1.99 -28.15 13.91
N THR A 86 -1.02 -28.43 14.77
CA THR A 86 -1.25 -28.71 16.18
C THR A 86 -1.33 -27.40 16.96
N ASP A 87 -2.50 -26.76 16.96
CA ASP A 87 -2.69 -25.57 17.77
C ASP A 87 -2.89 -25.94 19.25
N LYS A 88 -1.90 -25.59 20.08
CA LYS A 88 -1.87 -25.86 21.53
C LYS A 88 -2.90 -25.02 22.33
N SER A 89 -3.70 -24.20 21.67
CA SER A 89 -4.65 -23.26 22.28
C SER A 89 -6.11 -23.75 22.31
N ALA A 90 -6.46 -24.80 21.56
CA ALA A 90 -7.85 -25.22 21.34
C ALA A 90 -8.31 -26.34 22.28
N ASN A 91 -8.35 -26.08 23.59
CA ASN A 91 -8.85 -27.05 24.58
C ASN A 91 -10.25 -26.70 25.13
N LYS A 92 -11.15 -26.23 24.25
CA LYS A 92 -12.57 -26.05 24.62
C LYS A 92 -13.61 -26.73 23.71
N ASP A 93 -13.27 -27.06 22.45
CA ASP A 93 -14.21 -27.69 21.49
C ASP A 93 -13.58 -28.80 20.63
N GLY A 94 -12.89 -29.76 21.27
CA GLY A 94 -12.13 -30.82 20.58
C GLY A 94 -12.91 -31.66 19.56
N PHE A 95 -14.24 -31.81 19.73
CA PHE A 95 -15.09 -32.54 18.78
C PHE A 95 -15.35 -31.76 17.48
N GLN A 96 -15.56 -30.44 17.57
CA GLN A 96 -15.79 -29.59 16.39
C GLN A 96 -14.52 -29.46 15.55
N PHE A 97 -13.38 -29.33 16.23
CA PHE A 97 -12.06 -29.30 15.57
C PHE A 97 -11.75 -30.62 14.85
N ALA A 98 -12.02 -31.77 15.47
CA ALA A 98 -11.82 -33.07 14.84
C ALA A 98 -12.69 -33.28 13.58
N ARG A 99 -13.95 -32.82 13.62
CA ARG A 99 -14.85 -32.87 12.45
C ARG A 99 -14.36 -31.95 11.33
N TRP A 100 -14.03 -30.71 11.63
CA TRP A 100 -13.47 -29.77 10.64
C TRP A 100 -12.20 -30.32 10.02
N ARG A 101 -11.28 -30.87 10.83
CA ARG A 101 -10.03 -31.48 10.36
C ARG A 101 -10.28 -32.61 9.37
N ASN A 102 -11.19 -33.54 9.70
CA ASN A 102 -11.50 -34.66 8.81
C ASN A 102 -12.12 -34.16 7.49
N GLN A 103 -13.01 -33.17 7.54
CA GLN A 103 -13.60 -32.56 6.36
C GLN A 103 -12.57 -31.81 5.50
N ALA A 104 -11.62 -31.10 6.12
CA ALA A 104 -10.55 -30.41 5.42
C ALA A 104 -9.63 -31.39 4.67
N LEU A 105 -9.28 -32.52 5.30
CA LEU A 105 -8.47 -33.57 4.67
C LEU A 105 -9.22 -34.29 3.54
N GLU A 106 -10.51 -34.57 3.73
CA GLU A 106 -11.36 -35.14 2.68
C GLU A 106 -11.48 -34.18 1.50
N TYR A 107 -11.67 -32.89 1.77
CA TYR A 107 -11.73 -31.85 0.75
C TYR A 107 -10.41 -31.75 -0.02
N ALA A 108 -9.26 -31.71 0.68
CA ALA A 108 -7.94 -31.71 0.04
C ALA A 108 -7.71 -32.94 -0.84
N THR A 109 -8.07 -34.14 -0.35
CA THR A 109 -8.00 -35.38 -1.13
C THR A 109 -8.84 -35.28 -2.41
N ASN A 110 -10.05 -34.72 -2.31
CA ASN A 110 -10.90 -34.51 -3.47
C ASN A 110 -10.30 -33.49 -4.45
N LEU A 111 -9.68 -32.41 -3.97
CA LEU A 111 -9.01 -31.42 -4.83
C LEU A 111 -7.85 -32.05 -5.62
N TYR A 112 -7.00 -32.84 -4.98
CA TYR A 112 -5.95 -33.59 -5.68
C TYR A 112 -6.51 -34.51 -6.75
N ARG A 113 -7.54 -35.30 -6.41
CA ARG A 113 -8.19 -36.20 -7.37
C ARG A 113 -8.78 -35.45 -8.57
N VAL A 114 -9.37 -34.27 -8.34
CA VAL A 114 -9.88 -33.42 -9.43
C VAL A 114 -8.70 -32.93 -10.29
N ALA A 115 -7.65 -32.40 -9.69
CA ALA A 115 -6.46 -31.94 -10.41
C ALA A 115 -5.83 -33.05 -11.28
N ASP A 116 -5.69 -34.26 -10.73
CA ASP A 116 -5.15 -35.44 -11.42
C ASP A 116 -6.02 -35.84 -12.63
N SER A 117 -7.33 -35.65 -12.55
CA SER A 117 -8.27 -36.00 -13.62
C SER A 117 -8.35 -35.00 -14.77
N ILE A 118 -7.78 -33.80 -14.63
CA ILE A 118 -7.81 -32.78 -15.68
C ILE A 118 -6.83 -33.15 -16.80
N ASP A 119 -7.37 -33.16 -18.02
CA ASP A 119 -6.64 -33.36 -19.26
C ASP A 119 -7.09 -32.36 -20.36
N ILE A 120 -6.58 -32.54 -21.58
CA ILE A 120 -6.84 -31.65 -22.72
C ILE A 120 -8.31 -31.64 -23.18
N THR A 121 -9.12 -32.62 -22.75
CA THR A 121 -10.54 -32.75 -23.10
C THR A 121 -11.46 -32.18 -22.04
N THR A 122 -10.94 -31.86 -20.85
CA THR A 122 -11.71 -31.27 -19.75
C THR A 122 -12.20 -29.87 -20.11
N ASN A 123 -13.47 -29.55 -19.84
CA ASN A 123 -13.97 -28.19 -20.03
C ASN A 123 -13.56 -27.31 -18.84
N LEU A 124 -12.76 -26.28 -19.11
CA LEU A 124 -12.22 -25.36 -18.11
C LEU A 124 -12.67 -23.93 -18.38
N GLU A 125 -13.35 -23.34 -17.41
CA GLU A 125 -13.64 -21.91 -17.36
C GLU A 125 -13.03 -21.36 -16.07
N VAL A 126 -12.31 -20.25 -16.15
CA VAL A 126 -11.73 -19.61 -14.97
C VAL A 126 -12.06 -18.14 -15.04
N ASP A 127 -12.80 -17.62 -14.09
CA ASP A 127 -13.25 -16.22 -14.11
C ASP A 127 -13.11 -15.57 -12.75
N ILE A 128 -13.09 -14.24 -12.77
CA ILE A 128 -13.10 -13.42 -11.57
C ILE A 128 -14.52 -12.92 -11.42
N ASP A 129 -15.19 -13.29 -10.32
CA ASP A 129 -16.56 -12.91 -10.08
C ASP A 129 -16.71 -11.39 -9.80
N ASN A 130 -17.95 -10.95 -9.64
CA ASN A 130 -18.26 -9.55 -9.30
C ASN A 130 -17.76 -9.15 -7.91
N ASN A 131 -17.34 -10.09 -7.07
CA ASN A 131 -16.77 -9.84 -5.75
C ASN A 131 -15.25 -9.81 -5.76
N GLY A 132 -14.60 -10.04 -6.91
CA GLY A 132 -13.15 -10.15 -6.99
C GLY A 132 -12.63 -11.46 -6.42
N GLU A 133 -13.43 -12.53 -6.46
CA GLU A 133 -12.99 -13.89 -6.13
C GLU A 133 -12.71 -14.66 -7.41
N LEU A 134 -11.64 -15.47 -7.39
CA LEU A 134 -11.32 -16.33 -8.52
C LEU A 134 -12.13 -17.63 -8.41
N GLN A 135 -12.95 -17.88 -9.42
CA GLN A 135 -13.76 -19.08 -9.56
C GLN A 135 -13.27 -19.90 -10.76
N MET A 136 -13.16 -21.21 -10.57
CA MET A 136 -12.90 -22.17 -11.62
C MET A 136 -14.14 -23.04 -11.82
N LEU A 137 -14.61 -23.21 -13.05
CA LEU A 137 -15.55 -24.27 -13.41
C LEU A 137 -14.79 -25.37 -14.14
N ILE A 138 -14.86 -26.58 -13.59
CA ILE A 138 -14.22 -27.78 -14.13
C ILE A 138 -15.34 -28.77 -14.43
N ASP A 139 -15.58 -29.03 -15.72
CA ASP A 139 -16.76 -29.78 -16.20
C ASP A 139 -18.08 -29.26 -15.60
N GLY A 140 -18.21 -27.93 -15.52
CA GLY A 140 -19.39 -27.23 -14.98
C GLY A 140 -19.51 -27.27 -13.46
N LYS A 141 -18.56 -27.85 -12.72
CA LYS A 141 -18.53 -27.83 -11.25
C LYS A 141 -17.70 -26.64 -10.74
N PRO A 142 -18.26 -25.79 -9.87
CA PRO A 142 -17.56 -24.60 -9.39
C PRO A 142 -16.58 -24.94 -8.26
N TYR A 143 -15.41 -24.32 -8.31
CA TYR A 143 -14.37 -24.34 -7.28
C TYR A 143 -13.96 -22.90 -7.01
N LEU A 144 -14.12 -22.45 -5.77
CA LEU A 144 -13.68 -21.14 -5.31
C LEU A 144 -12.23 -21.25 -4.85
N LEU A 145 -11.35 -20.40 -5.36
CA LEU A 145 -9.95 -20.41 -4.96
C LEU A 145 -9.79 -19.64 -3.63
N ASN A 146 -9.63 -20.36 -2.53
CA ASN A 146 -9.53 -19.74 -1.20
C ASN A 146 -8.49 -20.41 -0.28
N SER A 147 -7.94 -19.60 0.62
CA SER A 147 -7.00 -20.08 1.65
C SER A 147 -7.76 -20.44 2.94
N PRO A 148 -7.44 -21.58 3.60
CA PRO A 148 -7.97 -21.89 4.93
C PRO A 148 -7.43 -20.94 6.01
N GLN A 149 -6.35 -20.19 5.74
CA GLN A 149 -5.73 -19.27 6.69
C GLN A 149 -6.30 -17.85 6.56
N ILE A 150 -7.30 -17.53 7.39
CA ILE A 150 -7.97 -16.22 7.40
C ILE A 150 -6.98 -15.06 7.65
N ALA A 151 -5.95 -15.27 8.46
CA ALA A 151 -4.96 -14.24 8.77
C ALA A 151 -3.95 -13.97 7.64
N LYS A 152 -3.88 -14.86 6.64
CA LYS A 152 -2.93 -14.78 5.52
C LYS A 152 -3.61 -15.18 4.21
N PRO A 153 -4.58 -14.41 3.71
CA PRO A 153 -5.31 -14.76 2.50
C PRO A 153 -4.42 -14.85 1.26
N GLN A 154 -3.31 -14.08 1.20
CA GLN A 154 -2.39 -14.08 0.05
C GLN A 154 -1.46 -15.30 -0.03
N ILE A 155 -1.42 -16.15 0.98
CA ILE A 155 -0.46 -17.28 1.00
C ILE A 155 -0.72 -18.27 -0.14
N LEU A 156 -1.98 -18.44 -0.55
CA LEU A 156 -2.34 -19.31 -1.66
C LEU A 156 -1.84 -18.74 -2.99
N ASP A 157 -2.10 -17.45 -3.25
CA ASP A 157 -1.61 -16.75 -4.43
C ASP A 157 -0.09 -16.87 -4.57
N GLU A 158 0.65 -16.60 -3.48
CA GLU A 158 2.11 -16.71 -3.47
C GLU A 158 2.59 -18.11 -3.85
N ARG A 159 1.96 -19.15 -3.31
CA ARG A 159 2.31 -20.54 -3.62
C ARG A 159 2.03 -20.89 -5.07
N ILE A 160 0.86 -20.51 -5.59
CA ILE A 160 0.49 -20.75 -6.99
C ILE A 160 1.46 -20.05 -7.94
N ILE A 161 1.72 -18.76 -7.70
CA ILE A 161 2.67 -17.96 -8.48
C ILE A 161 4.05 -18.63 -8.45
N ASN A 162 4.57 -18.96 -7.27
CA ASN A 162 5.89 -19.55 -7.14
C ASN A 162 5.99 -20.92 -7.83
N HIS A 163 4.97 -21.77 -7.71
CA HIS A 163 4.95 -23.07 -8.37
C HIS A 163 4.92 -22.91 -9.89
N LEU A 164 3.97 -22.13 -10.43
CA LEU A 164 3.89 -21.87 -11.87
C LEU A 164 5.20 -21.29 -12.43
N CYS A 165 5.80 -20.34 -11.71
CA CYS A 165 7.05 -19.69 -12.10
C CYS A 165 8.30 -20.54 -11.88
N SER A 166 8.20 -21.66 -11.17
CA SER A 166 9.27 -22.66 -11.10
C SER A 166 9.20 -23.67 -12.24
N MET A 167 8.00 -23.96 -12.74
CA MET A 167 7.79 -24.83 -13.91
C MET A 167 8.05 -24.10 -15.22
N ARG A 168 7.79 -22.79 -15.27
CA ARG A 168 7.96 -21.93 -16.44
C ARG A 168 8.72 -20.67 -16.06
N TYR A 169 9.58 -20.17 -16.94
CA TYR A 169 10.19 -18.86 -16.75
C TYR A 169 9.10 -17.77 -16.80
N CYS A 170 8.54 -17.40 -15.66
CA CYS A 170 7.72 -16.20 -15.56
C CYS A 170 8.59 -14.99 -15.85
N ASP A 171 8.08 -14.04 -16.63
CA ASP A 171 8.76 -12.77 -16.82
C ASP A 171 8.83 -12.03 -15.48
N VAL A 172 10.03 -12.01 -14.90
CA VAL A 172 10.32 -11.41 -13.60
C VAL A 172 9.99 -9.91 -13.61
N GLU A 173 10.05 -9.28 -14.79
CA GLU A 173 9.74 -7.86 -14.96
C GLU A 173 8.24 -7.61 -14.83
N LEU A 174 7.39 -8.52 -15.33
CA LEU A 174 5.93 -8.43 -15.18
C LEU A 174 5.50 -8.67 -13.72
N LEU A 175 6.10 -9.64 -13.04
CA LEU A 175 5.87 -9.87 -11.61
C LEU A 175 6.33 -8.68 -10.78
N ALA A 176 7.47 -8.06 -11.12
CA ALA A 176 7.97 -6.87 -10.45
C ALA A 176 7.07 -5.65 -10.72
N VAL A 177 6.55 -5.46 -11.94
CA VAL A 177 5.60 -4.37 -12.26
C VAL A 177 4.29 -4.56 -11.51
N GLN A 178 3.76 -5.78 -11.43
CA GLN A 178 2.54 -6.10 -10.67
C GLN A 178 2.74 -5.92 -9.16
N GLN A 179 3.87 -6.36 -8.61
CA GLN A 179 4.21 -6.20 -7.18
C GLN A 179 4.62 -4.77 -6.80
N ASN A 180 5.16 -3.98 -7.74
CA ASN A 180 5.52 -2.57 -7.54
C ASN A 180 4.36 -1.63 -7.89
N ARG A 181 3.31 -2.09 -8.58
CA ARG A 181 2.09 -1.29 -8.83
C ARG A 181 1.47 -0.76 -7.54
N PHE A 182 1.70 -1.45 -6.43
CA PHE A 182 1.20 -1.10 -5.10
C PHE A 182 2.32 -0.64 -4.16
N LYS A 183 3.45 -0.18 -4.69
CA LYS A 183 4.53 0.41 -3.89
C LYS A 183 4.85 1.79 -4.43
N ARG A 184 4.66 2.81 -3.60
CA ARG A 184 5.07 4.18 -3.91
C ARG A 184 6.42 4.48 -3.27
N THR A 185 7.28 5.17 -4.00
CA THR A 185 8.51 5.73 -3.44
C THR A 185 8.30 7.19 -3.08
N ILE A 186 8.40 7.52 -1.80
CA ILE A 186 8.47 8.91 -1.32
C ILE A 186 9.93 9.35 -1.31
N VAL A 187 10.23 10.42 -2.04
CA VAL A 187 11.55 11.05 -2.08
C VAL A 187 11.51 12.33 -1.25
N ILE A 188 12.46 12.46 -0.32
CA ILE A 188 12.66 13.65 0.51
C ILE A 188 14.06 14.17 0.23
N GLU A 189 14.16 15.39 -0.26
CA GLU A 189 15.42 16.11 -0.40
C GLU A 189 15.43 17.17 0.68
N ALA A 190 16.35 17.07 1.64
CA ALA A 190 16.37 17.94 2.81
C ALA A 190 17.78 18.29 3.25
N ALA A 191 17.97 19.49 3.79
CA ALA A 191 19.26 20.01 4.22
C ALA A 191 19.13 20.68 5.59
N TRP A 192 20.21 20.66 6.35
CA TRP A 192 20.35 21.52 7.52
C TRP A 192 20.88 22.89 7.10
N SER A 193 20.31 23.93 7.68
CA SER A 193 20.79 25.30 7.66
C SER A 193 21.00 25.76 9.12
N VAL A 194 21.98 26.62 9.34
CA VAL A 194 22.28 27.18 10.68
C VAL A 194 22.46 28.68 10.50
N THR A 195 21.73 29.47 11.28
CA THR A 195 21.88 30.92 11.28
C THR A 195 22.98 31.35 12.25
N GLU A 196 23.41 32.61 12.14
CA GLU A 196 24.41 33.22 13.04
C GLU A 196 23.96 33.23 14.52
N GLU A 197 22.65 33.16 14.78
CA GLU A 197 22.06 33.14 16.13
C GLU A 197 21.99 31.73 16.73
N ASN A 198 22.66 30.74 16.14
CA ASN A 198 22.65 29.34 16.54
C ASN A 198 21.26 28.67 16.47
N THR A 199 20.31 29.29 15.78
CA THR A 199 19.06 28.64 15.40
C THR A 199 19.33 27.70 14.24
N ALA A 200 18.77 26.49 14.33
CA ALA A 200 18.99 25.44 13.34
C ALA A 200 17.70 25.20 12.58
N GLU A 201 17.80 25.05 11.27
CA GLU A 201 16.67 24.79 10.40
C GLU A 201 16.92 23.51 9.63
N TYR A 202 15.90 22.65 9.54
CA TYR A 202 15.88 21.54 8.60
C TYR A 202 14.86 21.83 7.50
N VAL A 203 15.34 22.05 6.29
CA VAL A 203 14.54 22.53 5.15
C VAL A 203 14.46 21.45 4.08
N THR A 204 13.29 21.27 3.49
CA THR A 204 13.11 20.41 2.31
C THR A 204 13.14 21.23 1.01
N SER A 205 13.54 20.62 -0.11
CA SER A 205 13.53 21.28 -1.42
C SER A 205 12.13 21.71 -1.88
N ASP A 206 11.10 21.18 -1.23
CA ASP A 206 9.70 21.46 -1.46
C ASP A 206 9.05 22.29 -0.35
N GLY A 207 9.84 23.07 0.40
CA GLY A 207 9.34 24.18 1.20
C GLY A 207 8.72 23.83 2.55
N LEU A 208 9.09 22.70 3.14
CA LEU A 208 8.87 22.47 4.57
C LEU A 208 10.09 22.96 5.35
N HIS A 209 9.87 23.88 6.28
CA HIS A 209 10.90 24.50 7.11
C HIS A 209 10.67 24.14 8.58
N PHE A 210 11.57 23.36 9.18
CA PHE A 210 11.51 22.96 10.58
C PHE A 210 12.57 23.72 11.38
N LEU A 211 12.14 24.68 12.19
CA LEU A 211 12.99 25.54 13.00
C LEU A 211 13.24 24.91 14.38
N PHE A 212 14.48 24.94 14.82
CA PHE A 212 14.91 24.42 16.11
C PHE A 212 15.74 25.46 16.86
N ALA A 213 15.60 25.47 18.18
CA ALA A 213 16.36 26.35 19.07
C ALA A 213 17.87 26.12 18.98
N ASN A 214 18.31 24.89 18.68
CA ASN A 214 19.71 24.50 18.56
C ASN A 214 19.89 23.18 17.79
N LEU A 215 21.16 22.85 17.49
CA LEU A 215 21.58 21.58 16.87
C LEU A 215 21.74 20.40 17.84
N GLU A 216 21.38 20.54 19.12
CA GLU A 216 21.51 19.42 20.06
C GLU A 216 20.65 18.25 19.59
N ASN A 217 21.20 17.04 19.70
CA ASN A 217 20.54 15.82 19.21
C ASN A 217 20.14 15.88 17.71
N ARG A 218 20.88 16.62 16.87
CA ARG A 218 20.65 16.79 15.41
C ARG A 218 20.14 15.51 14.73
N SER A 219 20.87 14.39 14.84
CA SER A 219 20.51 13.14 14.18
C SER A 219 19.14 12.61 14.62
N ARG A 220 18.81 12.75 15.91
CA ARG A 220 17.51 12.34 16.45
C ARG A 220 16.39 13.25 15.95
N LYS A 221 16.62 14.57 15.91
CA LYS A 221 15.68 15.55 15.34
C LYS A 221 15.41 15.24 13.86
N GLN A 222 16.47 15.03 13.07
CA GLN A 222 16.39 14.66 11.65
C GLN A 222 15.58 13.38 11.43
N ILE A 223 15.89 12.28 12.13
CA ILE A 223 15.17 11.01 11.98
C ILE A 223 13.67 11.19 12.29
N ALA A 224 13.34 11.93 13.35
CA ALA A 224 11.95 12.12 13.74
C ALA A 224 11.18 12.99 12.73
N ILE A 225 11.77 14.08 12.26
CA ILE A 225 11.17 14.94 11.24
C ILE A 225 11.03 14.22 9.90
N LEU A 226 12.03 13.44 9.46
CA LEU A 226 11.95 12.68 8.21
C LEU A 226 10.77 11.70 8.20
N LYS A 227 10.46 11.07 9.34
CA LYS A 227 9.29 10.21 9.44
C LYS A 227 7.97 10.98 9.31
N ILE A 228 7.90 12.19 9.88
CA ILE A 228 6.76 13.09 9.77
C ILE A 228 6.59 13.58 8.33
N ILE A 229 7.66 14.07 7.70
CA ILE A 229 7.66 14.49 6.28
C ILE A 229 7.21 13.34 5.38
N LYS A 230 7.71 12.13 5.60
CA LYS A 230 7.31 10.93 4.85
C LYS A 230 5.80 10.72 4.89
N GLU A 231 5.18 10.83 6.05
CA GLU A 231 3.73 10.66 6.23
C GLU A 231 2.92 11.80 5.59
N ILE A 232 3.39 13.05 5.70
CA ILE A 232 2.74 14.22 5.07
C ILE A 232 2.79 14.12 3.53
N LYS A 233 3.95 13.77 2.98
CA LYS A 233 4.11 13.52 1.55
C LYS A 233 3.23 12.39 1.07
N PHE A 234 3.14 11.31 1.86
CA PHE A 234 2.26 10.20 1.53
C PHE A 234 0.80 10.64 1.45
N ILE A 235 0.32 11.51 2.36
CA ILE A 235 -1.02 12.11 2.25
C ILE A 235 -1.15 12.90 0.95
N ALA A 236 -0.23 13.82 0.65
CA ALA A 236 -0.31 14.69 -0.52
C ALA A 236 -0.35 13.89 -1.83
N GLU A 237 0.54 12.90 -1.99
CA GLU A 237 0.56 12.01 -3.16
C GLU A 237 -0.73 11.18 -3.26
N THR A 238 -1.26 10.69 -2.15
CA THR A 238 -2.51 9.92 -2.14
C THR A 238 -3.72 10.76 -2.53
N LEU A 239 -3.78 12.03 -2.09
CA LEU A 239 -4.80 12.97 -2.51
C LEU A 239 -4.64 13.34 -3.99
N LYS A 240 -3.41 13.55 -4.46
CA LYS A 240 -3.12 13.82 -5.88
C LYS A 240 -3.56 12.66 -6.78
N ASP A 241 -3.34 11.42 -6.35
CA ASP A 241 -3.81 10.21 -7.04
C ASP A 241 -5.33 10.07 -7.03
N ALA A 242 -6.00 10.41 -5.93
CA ALA A 242 -7.47 10.41 -5.89
C ALA A 242 -8.03 11.43 -6.90
N LYS A 243 -7.45 12.63 -6.93
CA LYS A 243 -7.83 13.70 -7.88
C LYS A 243 -7.58 13.30 -9.34
N SER A 244 -6.44 12.67 -9.65
CA SER A 244 -6.13 12.22 -11.01
C SER A 244 -7.09 11.12 -11.50
N LYS A 245 -7.69 10.36 -10.57
CA LYS A 245 -8.75 9.36 -10.82
C LYS A 245 -10.16 9.96 -10.88
N GLY A 246 -10.29 11.28 -10.84
CA GLY A 246 -11.58 11.98 -10.94
C GLY A 246 -12.39 12.03 -9.64
N ILE A 247 -11.80 11.65 -8.50
CA ILE A 247 -12.47 11.73 -7.20
C ILE A 247 -12.44 13.18 -6.72
N PRO A 248 -13.60 13.81 -6.46
CA PRO A 248 -13.64 15.19 -5.99
C PRO A 248 -13.12 15.26 -4.55
N ILE A 249 -12.16 16.16 -4.31
CA ILE A 249 -11.65 16.49 -2.99
C ILE A 249 -12.31 17.77 -2.52
N GLU A 250 -13.09 17.67 -1.44
CA GLU A 250 -13.74 18.82 -0.84
C GLU A 250 -12.96 19.25 0.41
N TRP A 251 -12.09 20.23 0.25
CA TRP A 251 -11.18 20.68 1.31
C TRP A 251 -11.88 21.06 2.62
N GLY A 252 -13.08 21.65 2.56
CA GLY A 252 -13.86 22.03 3.75
C GLY A 252 -14.47 20.84 4.50
N SER A 253 -14.61 19.69 3.83
CA SER A 253 -15.17 18.45 4.39
C SER A 253 -14.08 17.39 4.63
N LEU A 254 -12.84 17.67 4.23
CA LEU A 254 -11.72 16.76 4.42
C LEU A 254 -11.46 16.57 5.91
N SER A 255 -11.55 15.33 6.39
CA SER A 255 -11.27 15.01 7.79
C SER A 255 -10.44 13.76 7.92
N ILE A 256 -9.45 13.81 8.81
CA ILE A 256 -8.54 12.69 9.06
C ILE A 256 -8.77 12.23 10.49
N LYS A 257 -9.35 11.04 10.64
CA LYS A 257 -9.75 10.48 11.93
C LYS A 257 -9.07 9.14 12.15
N PRO A 258 -8.64 8.81 13.38
CA PRO A 258 -8.13 7.48 13.68
C PRO A 258 -9.23 6.44 13.39
N PHE A 259 -8.83 5.30 12.85
CA PHE A 259 -9.69 4.14 12.73
C PHE A 259 -9.61 3.33 14.02
N PHE A 260 -10.76 3.03 14.63
CA PHE A 260 -10.81 2.39 15.94
C PHE A 260 -10.08 1.04 15.93
N GLY A 261 -9.14 0.86 16.85
CA GLY A 261 -8.42 -0.41 17.05
C GLY A 261 -7.23 -0.65 16.11
N SER A 262 -6.84 0.31 15.25
CA SER A 262 -5.64 0.19 14.42
C SER A 262 -4.80 1.49 14.36
N TYR A 263 -3.62 1.42 13.74
CA TYR A 263 -2.82 2.60 13.38
C TYR A 263 -3.30 3.26 12.08
N ASP A 264 -4.38 2.77 11.50
CA ASP A 264 -4.94 3.31 10.28
C ASP A 264 -5.73 4.57 10.59
N HIS A 265 -5.72 5.49 9.63
CA HIS A 265 -6.42 6.75 9.68
C HIS A 265 -7.30 6.81 8.46
N ARG A 266 -8.57 7.13 8.70
CA ARG A 266 -9.54 7.37 7.64
C ARG A 266 -9.47 8.83 7.24
N ILE A 267 -9.07 9.09 6.01
CA ILE A 267 -9.22 10.37 5.33
C ILE A 267 -10.57 10.33 4.62
N SER A 268 -11.53 11.13 5.05
CA SER A 268 -12.74 11.41 4.28
C SER A 268 -12.43 12.50 3.26
N LEU A 269 -12.63 12.22 1.97
CA LEU A 269 -12.31 13.12 0.86
C LEU A 269 -13.44 14.10 0.54
N ASN A 270 -14.69 13.66 0.74
CA ASN A 270 -15.89 14.44 0.46
C ASN A 270 -17.10 13.93 1.27
N PRO A 271 -18.24 14.66 1.24
CA PRO A 271 -19.48 14.26 1.91
C PRO A 271 -20.14 13.01 1.32
N PHE A 272 -19.77 12.60 0.10
CA PHE A 272 -20.35 11.45 -0.60
C PHE A 272 -19.83 10.10 -0.05
N GLY A 273 -18.82 10.13 0.82
CA GLY A 273 -18.32 8.94 1.50
C GLY A 273 -17.01 8.41 0.95
N ASP A 274 -16.38 9.09 -0.01
CA ASP A 274 -15.08 8.67 -0.54
C ASP A 274 -14.01 8.74 0.55
N THR A 275 -13.35 7.61 0.80
CA THR A 275 -12.39 7.49 1.90
C THR A 275 -11.09 6.83 1.51
N VAL A 276 -10.01 7.22 2.18
CA VAL A 276 -8.71 6.56 2.08
C VAL A 276 -8.24 6.13 3.45
N TYR A 277 -7.70 4.92 3.57
CA TYR A 277 -7.13 4.42 4.81
C TYR A 277 -5.62 4.42 4.73
N ILE A 278 -4.98 5.22 5.58
CA ILE A 278 -3.53 5.39 5.58
C ILE A 278 -2.93 5.22 6.98
N LYS A 279 -1.71 4.73 7.07
CA LYS A 279 -1.00 4.60 8.35
C LYS A 279 -0.22 5.88 8.65
N LEU A 280 -0.57 6.54 9.76
CA LEU A 280 0.05 7.79 10.22
C LEU A 280 0.59 7.70 11.66
N PRO A 281 1.47 6.72 11.98
CA PRO A 281 1.91 6.49 13.35
C PRO A 281 2.68 7.66 13.98
N GLU A 282 3.34 8.51 13.17
CA GLU A 282 4.16 9.62 13.67
C GLU A 282 3.40 10.95 13.59
N LEU A 283 2.73 11.23 12.47
CA LEU A 283 2.02 12.48 12.24
C LEU A 283 0.84 12.68 13.20
N TYR A 284 0.10 11.61 13.54
CA TYR A 284 -1.02 11.71 14.47
C TYR A 284 -0.60 12.07 15.91
N ARG A 285 0.69 11.90 16.25
CA ARG A 285 1.23 12.31 17.55
C ARG A 285 1.47 13.82 17.62
N VAL A 286 1.55 14.49 16.48
CA VAL A 286 1.75 15.93 16.39
C VAL A 286 0.43 16.64 16.70
N HIS A 287 0.47 17.57 17.65
CA HIS A 287 -0.70 18.37 17.99
C HIS A 287 -1.14 19.24 16.81
N ALA A 288 -2.45 19.25 16.52
CA ALA A 288 -3.03 20.14 15.50
C ALA A 288 -2.29 20.03 14.16
N TRP A 289 -1.81 18.82 13.84
CA TRP A 289 -1.02 18.58 12.64
C TRP A 289 -1.79 18.95 11.37
N GLN A 290 -3.12 18.77 11.35
CA GLN A 290 -3.95 19.15 10.22
C GLN A 290 -3.80 20.65 9.96
N ASP A 291 -3.98 21.49 10.97
CA ASP A 291 -3.83 22.94 10.83
C ASP A 291 -2.41 23.35 10.41
N LYS A 292 -1.38 22.65 10.92
CA LYS A 292 0.03 22.93 10.62
C LYS A 292 0.45 22.54 9.21
N PHE A 293 -0.09 21.46 8.64
CA PHE A 293 0.40 20.89 7.38
C PHE A 293 -0.59 20.97 6.21
N MET A 294 -1.87 21.23 6.46
CA MET A 294 -2.89 21.25 5.39
C MET A 294 -2.61 22.31 4.30
N PRO A 295 -2.15 23.54 4.61
CA PRO A 295 -1.83 24.51 3.56
C PRO A 295 -0.77 23.99 2.57
N TRP A 296 0.28 23.35 3.11
CA TRP A 296 1.32 22.72 2.29
C TRP A 296 0.77 21.54 1.48
N ILE A 297 -0.03 20.66 2.10
CA ILE A 297 -0.66 19.52 1.42
C ILE A 297 -1.55 19.99 0.26
N GLN A 298 -2.39 21.01 0.49
CA GLN A 298 -3.27 21.59 -0.53
C GLN A 298 -2.49 22.12 -1.72
N ALA A 299 -1.45 22.91 -1.46
CA ALA A 299 -0.58 23.43 -2.52
C ALA A 299 0.02 22.30 -3.36
N ARG A 300 0.50 21.22 -2.72
CA ARG A 300 1.10 20.07 -3.41
C ARG A 300 0.11 19.31 -4.29
N VAL A 301 -1.13 19.13 -3.82
CA VAL A 301 -2.22 18.50 -4.59
C VAL A 301 -2.69 19.38 -5.76
N GLU A 302 -2.41 20.68 -5.70
CA GLU A 302 -2.67 21.65 -6.76
C GLU A 302 -1.44 21.96 -7.63
N ASP A 303 -0.34 21.21 -7.47
CA ASP A 303 0.93 21.43 -8.17
C ASP A 303 1.49 22.86 -7.99
N LYS A 304 1.25 23.44 -6.81
CA LYS A 304 1.75 24.74 -6.37
C LYS A 304 2.86 24.58 -5.33
N THR A 305 3.71 25.61 -5.24
CA THR A 305 4.70 25.75 -4.16
C THR A 305 4.07 26.44 -2.96
N TYR A 306 4.53 26.07 -1.75
CA TYR A 306 4.13 26.70 -0.50
C TYR A 306 5.23 26.52 0.53
N GLU A 307 5.66 27.63 1.13
CA GLU A 307 6.67 27.64 2.19
C GLU A 307 5.97 27.55 3.56
N GLN A 308 6.15 26.42 4.23
CA GLN A 308 5.54 26.12 5.51
C GLN A 308 6.60 26.11 6.61
N TYR A 309 6.60 27.15 7.43
CA TYR A 309 7.46 27.29 8.60
C TYR A 309 6.81 26.66 9.82
N LEU A 310 7.60 25.89 10.56
CA LEU A 310 7.14 25.04 11.65
C LEU A 310 8.14 25.08 12.80
N ASP A 311 7.63 25.16 14.02
CA ASP A 311 8.44 24.94 15.22
C ASP A 311 8.73 23.44 15.35
N GLY A 312 9.96 23.05 15.06
CA GLY A 312 10.44 21.67 15.11
C GLY A 312 10.53 21.14 16.54
N ASP A 313 10.84 21.97 17.53
CA ASP A 313 10.89 21.53 18.92
C ASP A 313 9.47 21.28 19.45
N GLU A 314 8.49 22.10 19.08
CA GLU A 314 7.06 21.86 19.37
C GLU A 314 6.55 20.57 18.72
N ILE A 315 6.90 20.33 17.43
CA ILE A 315 6.49 19.13 16.70
C ILE A 315 7.03 17.85 17.35
N LEU A 316 8.26 17.91 17.88
CA LEU A 316 8.92 16.77 18.50
C LEU A 316 8.58 16.63 19.99
N ALA A 317 7.93 17.62 20.61
CA ALA A 317 7.51 17.56 21.99
C ALA A 317 6.49 16.43 22.18
N ARG A 318 6.90 15.37 22.88
CA ARG A 318 5.97 14.32 23.29
C ARG A 318 4.99 14.90 24.31
N LYS A 319 3.72 15.04 23.95
CA LYS A 319 2.68 15.09 24.97
C LYS A 319 2.59 13.71 25.62
N THR A 320 3.03 13.60 26.87
CA THR A 320 2.51 12.59 27.79
C THR A 320 1.00 12.79 27.85
N ARG A 321 0.26 11.94 27.16
CA ARG A 321 -1.18 11.77 27.40
C ARG A 321 -1.36 10.79 28.54
#